data_AF-A0A0F5H1L0-F1
#
_entry.id   AF-A0A0F5H1L0-F1
#
_cell.length_a   1.000
_cell.length_b   1.000
_cell.length_c   1.000
_cell.angle_alpha   90.00
_cell.angle_beta   90.00
_cell.angle_gamma   90.00
#
_symmetry.space_group_name_H-M   'P 1'
#
loop_
_entity.id
_entity.type
_entity.pdbx_description
1 polymer ?
#
loop_
_entity_poly.entity_id
_entity_poly.type
_entity_poly.pdbx_seq_one_letter_code
_entity_poly.pdbx_strand_id
1 'polypeptide(L)'
;MNNKKIAQEQKRNPYQAFYNWLFIAIFIILPQAILYIIGTKDLGQILIKPYWLNFFLTYLIGLIALLINILFIYYKFLTLRIVNITVPILCVFWFLIPTSYIESYPLYARLITVIFITLLSALIVNIIVGKIIDYREIKSRKNKNQE
;
A
#
# COMPACT_ATOMS: atom_id res chain seq x y z
N MET A 1 28.86 23.19 -32.43
CA MET A 1 29.02 23.61 -31.02
C MET A 1 28.04 22.80 -30.18
N ASN A 2 28.54 22.16 -29.14
CA ASN A 2 27.99 20.99 -28.46
C ASN A 2 26.72 21.32 -27.65
N ASN A 3 25.53 21.01 -28.18
CA ASN A 3 24.31 20.90 -27.36
C ASN A 3 24.42 19.63 -26.52
N LYS A 4 25.15 19.73 -25.40
CA LYS A 4 25.06 18.78 -24.30
C LYS A 4 23.61 18.72 -23.85
N LYS A 5 22.84 17.80 -24.42
CA LYS A 5 21.65 17.23 -23.81
C LYS A 5 22.09 16.57 -22.50
N ILE A 6 22.28 17.38 -21.46
CA ILE A 6 22.25 16.88 -20.10
C ILE A 6 20.77 16.66 -19.82
N ALA A 7 20.24 15.59 -20.40
CA ALA A 7 19.23 14.83 -19.71
C ALA A 7 19.91 14.47 -18.39
N GLN A 8 19.59 15.21 -17.32
CA GLN A 8 19.83 14.75 -15.98
C GLN A 8 18.97 13.49 -15.84
N GLU A 9 19.50 12.36 -16.30
CA GLU A 9 19.13 11.07 -15.79
C GLU A 9 19.41 11.15 -14.30
N GLN A 10 18.36 11.47 -13.54
CA GLN A 10 18.30 11.18 -12.12
C GLN A 10 18.83 9.76 -11.98
N LYS A 11 20.06 9.60 -11.46
CA LYS A 11 20.66 8.30 -11.18
C LYS A 11 19.64 7.52 -10.36
N ARG A 12 18.89 6.64 -11.00
CA ARG A 12 17.90 5.80 -10.33
C ARG A 12 18.70 4.93 -9.39
N ASN A 13 18.49 5.09 -8.09
CA ASN A 13 19.15 4.26 -7.10
C ASN A 13 18.77 2.80 -7.41
N PRO A 14 19.71 1.91 -7.77
CA PRO A 14 19.39 0.54 -8.17
C PRO A 14 18.66 -0.23 -7.06
N TYR A 15 18.80 0.20 -5.80
CA TYR A 15 18.15 -0.41 -4.64
C TYR A 15 16.77 0.18 -4.31
N GLN A 16 16.24 1.11 -5.11
CA GLN A 16 14.97 1.75 -4.82
C GLN A 16 13.79 0.76 -4.79
N ALA A 17 13.78 -0.23 -5.68
CA ALA A 17 12.79 -1.30 -5.65
C ALA A 17 12.91 -2.15 -4.38
N PHE A 18 14.13 -2.42 -3.91
CA PHE A 18 14.38 -3.16 -2.69
C PHE A 18 13.86 -2.41 -1.45
N TYR A 19 14.14 -1.11 -1.32
CA TYR A 19 13.62 -0.30 -0.22
C TYR A 19 12.09 -0.25 -0.20
N ASN A 20 11.44 -0.16 -1.36
CA ASN A 20 9.98 -0.23 -1.47
C ASN A 20 9.43 -1.55 -0.91
N TRP A 21 10.00 -2.68 -1.31
CA TRP A 21 9.57 -4.00 -0.84
C TRP A 21 9.83 -4.19 0.65
N LEU A 22 11.00 -3.76 1.13
CA LEU A 22 11.35 -3.83 2.54
C LEU A 22 10.37 -3.01 3.39
N PHE A 23 9.99 -1.82 2.93
CA PHE A 23 8.99 -0.99 3.57
C PHE A 23 7.63 -1.70 3.66
N ILE A 24 7.15 -2.27 2.55
CA ILE A 24 5.88 -3.00 2.53
C ILE A 24 5.91 -4.19 3.49
N ALA A 25 7.00 -4.95 3.49
CA ALA A 25 7.13 -6.12 4.35
C ALA A 25 7.07 -5.74 5.84
N ILE A 26 7.86 -4.74 6.25
CA ILE A 26 8.03 -4.38 7.67
C ILE A 26 6.82 -3.61 8.22
N PHE A 27 6.25 -2.69 7.46
CA PHE A 27 5.23 -1.77 7.97
C PHE A 27 3.80 -2.18 7.64
N ILE A 28 3.61 -3.08 6.67
CA ILE A 28 2.26 -3.49 6.23
C ILE A 28 2.06 -4.98 6.45
N ILE A 29 2.83 -5.83 5.77
CA ILE A 29 2.56 -7.28 5.75
C ILE A 29 2.80 -7.87 7.14
N LEU A 30 3.97 -7.64 7.73
CA LEU A 30 4.36 -8.29 8.98
C LEU A 30 3.44 -7.88 10.16
N PRO A 31 3.15 -6.59 10.40
CA PRO A 31 2.28 -6.20 11.50
C PRO A 31 0.83 -6.71 11.34
N GLN A 32 0.29 -6.66 10.12
CA GLN A 32 -1.06 -7.14 9.84
C GLN A 32 -1.15 -8.67 9.89
N ALA A 33 -0.11 -9.38 9.42
CA ALA A 33 -0.07 -10.84 9.48
C ALA A 33 0.05 -11.32 10.93
N ILE A 34 0.88 -10.69 11.77
CA ILE A 34 0.95 -10.99 13.20
C ILE A 34 -0.43 -10.81 13.82
N LEU A 35 -1.09 -9.67 13.57
CA LEU A 35 -2.42 -9.40 14.10
C LEU A 35 -3.46 -10.41 13.61
N TYR A 36 -3.39 -10.81 12.34
CA TYR A 36 -4.25 -11.85 11.78
C TYR A 36 -4.06 -13.18 12.51
N ILE A 37 -2.81 -13.60 12.73
CA ILE A 37 -2.47 -14.88 13.38
C ILE A 37 -2.94 -14.93 14.84
N ILE A 38 -2.71 -13.87 15.61
CA ILE A 38 -3.01 -13.85 17.05
C ILE A 38 -4.44 -13.41 17.38
N GLY A 39 -5.08 -12.72 16.44
CA GLY A 39 -6.34 -12.02 16.67
C GLY A 39 -7.55 -12.73 16.09
N THR A 40 -7.41 -13.44 14.97
CA THR A 40 -8.58 -13.95 14.23
C THR A 40 -9.06 -15.32 14.69
N LYS A 41 -10.35 -15.59 14.47
CA LYS A 41 -10.95 -16.89 14.79
C LYS A 41 -10.52 -18.00 13.83
N ASP A 42 -10.03 -17.66 12.64
CA ASP A 42 -9.77 -18.62 11.55
C ASP A 42 -8.68 -19.64 11.87
N LEU A 43 -7.74 -19.28 12.73
CA LEU A 43 -6.60 -20.12 13.10
C LEU A 43 -6.79 -20.81 14.46
N GLY A 44 -7.97 -20.67 15.07
CA GLY A 44 -8.32 -21.31 16.34
C GLY A 44 -7.60 -20.74 17.58
N GLN A 45 -6.77 -19.70 17.42
CA GLN A 45 -6.03 -19.06 18.50
C GLN A 45 -6.43 -17.58 18.62
N ILE A 46 -7.33 -17.29 19.56
CA ILE A 46 -7.74 -15.91 19.87
C ILE A 46 -7.01 -15.49 21.15
N LEU A 47 -5.83 -14.89 21.00
CA LEU A 47 -5.14 -14.27 22.14
C LEU A 47 -5.79 -12.94 22.52
N ILE A 48 -6.21 -12.16 21.52
CA ILE A 48 -6.85 -10.86 21.71
C ILE A 48 -8.37 -11.07 21.73
N LYS A 49 -8.92 -11.23 22.94
CA LYS A 49 -10.35 -11.46 23.18
C LYS A 49 -11.28 -10.30 22.77
N PRO A 50 -10.97 -9.01 23.03
CA PRO A 50 -11.86 -7.93 22.65
C PRO A 50 -11.79 -7.71 21.15
N TYR A 51 -12.84 -8.14 20.43
CA TYR A 51 -12.92 -8.02 18.97
C TYR A 51 -12.69 -6.58 18.49
N TRP A 52 -13.30 -5.61 19.16
CA TRP A 52 -13.15 -4.19 18.85
C TRP A 52 -11.69 -3.72 18.86
N LEU A 53 -10.85 -4.28 19.74
CA LEU A 53 -9.43 -3.96 19.78
C LEU A 53 -8.70 -4.45 18.53
N ASN A 54 -9.02 -5.66 18.05
CA ASN A 54 -8.44 -6.17 16.80
C ASN A 54 -8.86 -5.32 15.61
N PHE A 55 -10.13 -4.94 15.50
CA PHE A 55 -10.59 -4.00 14.46
C PHE A 55 -9.81 -2.69 14.52
N PHE A 56 -9.74 -2.08 15.72
CA PHE A 56 -9.03 -0.83 15.91
C PHE A 56 -7.56 -0.93 15.51
N LEU A 57 -6.85 -1.97 15.94
CA LEU A 57 -5.45 -2.20 15.60
C LEU A 57 -5.24 -2.41 14.09
N THR A 58 -6.10 -3.18 13.43
CA THR A 58 -6.04 -3.41 11.97
C THR A 58 -6.09 -2.09 11.19
N TYR A 59 -7.05 -1.23 11.51
CA TYR A 59 -7.18 0.06 10.83
C TYR A 59 -6.09 1.05 11.25
N LEU A 60 -5.70 1.08 12.53
CA LEU A 60 -4.65 1.95 13.03
C LEU A 60 -3.30 1.65 12.36
N ILE A 61 -2.90 0.38 12.28
CA ILE A 61 -1.67 -0.06 11.59
C ILE A 61 -1.72 0.39 10.12
N GLY A 62 -2.85 0.18 9.45
CA GLY A 62 -3.00 0.57 8.05
C GLY A 62 -2.91 2.08 7.82
N LEU A 63 -3.54 2.87 8.70
CA LEU A 63 -3.46 4.34 8.64
C LEU A 63 -2.04 4.84 8.89
N ILE A 64 -1.35 4.31 9.90
CA ILE A 64 0.05 4.66 10.19
C ILE A 64 0.93 4.30 8.98
N ALA A 65 0.77 3.11 8.40
CA ALA A 65 1.53 2.69 7.24
C ALA A 65 1.30 3.62 6.02
N LEU A 66 0.05 4.04 5.77
CA LEU A 66 -0.26 5.02 4.72
C LEU A 66 0.38 6.37 4.98
N LEU A 67 0.34 6.87 6.21
CA LEU A 67 0.97 8.15 6.58
C LEU A 67 2.49 8.10 6.38
N ILE A 68 3.15 7.04 6.84
CA ILE A 68 4.60 6.87 6.65
C ILE A 68 4.92 6.75 5.16
N ASN A 69 4.08 6.04 4.38
CA ASN A 69 4.27 5.92 2.94
C ASN A 69 4.21 7.28 2.23
N ILE A 70 3.21 8.11 2.55
CA ILE A 70 3.08 9.48 2.02
C ILE A 70 4.31 10.32 2.41
N LEU A 71 4.76 10.22 3.66
CA LEU A 71 5.92 10.95 4.16
C LEU A 71 7.19 10.55 3.40
N PHE A 72 7.41 9.25 3.18
CA PHE A 72 8.58 8.75 2.46
C PHE A 72 8.53 9.05 0.97
N ILE A 73 7.34 9.12 0.36
CA ILE A 73 7.15 9.62 -1.01
C ILE A 73 7.49 11.11 -1.08
N TYR A 74 7.09 11.90 -0.08
CA TYR A 74 7.40 13.33 0.00
C TYR A 74 8.92 13.59 0.07
N TYR A 75 9.62 12.84 0.92
CA TYR A 75 11.09 12.91 1.03
C TYR A 75 11.85 12.15 -0.07
N LYS A 76 11.16 11.62 -1.09
CA LYS A 76 11.74 10.87 -2.23
C LYS A 76 12.48 9.58 -1.88
N PHE A 77 12.27 9.03 -0.67
CA PHE A 77 12.77 7.70 -0.31
C PHE A 77 12.02 6.59 -1.06
N LEU A 78 10.71 6.75 -1.23
CA LEU A 78 9.85 5.82 -1.96
C LEU A 78 9.33 6.44 -3.25
N THR A 79 8.97 5.59 -4.21
CA THR A 79 8.33 6.03 -5.46
C THR A 79 6.82 6.08 -5.31
N LEU A 80 6.15 7.04 -5.96
CA LEU A 80 4.68 7.12 -5.95
C LEU A 80 3.99 5.83 -6.43
N ARG A 81 4.66 5.06 -7.30
CA ARG A 81 4.17 3.76 -7.80
C ARG A 81 3.99 2.73 -6.70
N ILE A 82 4.63 2.87 -5.54
CA ILE A 82 4.47 1.94 -4.42
C ILE A 82 3.03 1.91 -3.90
N VAL A 83 2.29 3.01 -4.05
CA VAL A 83 0.89 3.13 -3.61
C VAL A 83 0.01 2.09 -4.33
N ASN A 84 0.32 1.76 -5.59
CA ASN A 84 -0.36 0.72 -6.36
C ASN A 84 -0.24 -0.68 -5.76
N ILE A 85 0.73 -0.90 -4.86
CA ILE A 85 0.95 -2.18 -4.18
C ILE A 85 0.46 -2.07 -2.73
N THR A 86 0.82 -0.99 -2.04
CA THR A 86 0.45 -0.77 -0.63
C THR A 86 -1.06 -0.77 -0.40
N VAL A 87 -1.83 -0.03 -1.21
CA VAL A 87 -3.27 0.09 -0.98
C VAL A 87 -4.00 -1.23 -1.18
N PRO A 88 -3.79 -1.99 -2.28
CA PRO A 88 -4.44 -3.29 -2.43
C PRO A 88 -4.07 -4.29 -1.33
N ILE A 89 -2.81 -4.32 -0.87
CA ILE A 89 -2.41 -5.18 0.25
C ILE A 89 -3.15 -4.78 1.53
N LEU A 90 -3.30 -3.49 1.81
CA LEU A 90 -4.09 -3.04 2.96
C LEU A 90 -5.56 -3.45 2.84
N CYS A 91 -6.15 -3.34 1.64
CA CYS A 91 -7.51 -3.83 1.38
C CYS A 91 -7.66 -5.32 1.69
N VAL A 92 -6.63 -6.14 1.41
CA VAL A 92 -6.64 -7.57 1.77
C VAL A 92 -6.84 -7.76 3.28
N PHE A 93 -5.99 -7.12 4.09
CA PHE A 93 -6.04 -7.29 5.54
C PHE A 93 -7.26 -6.62 6.19
N TRP A 94 -7.63 -5.43 5.69
CA TRP A 94 -8.82 -4.70 6.15
C TRP A 94 -10.12 -5.42 5.80
N PHE A 95 -10.13 -6.31 4.81
CA PHE A 95 -11.27 -7.17 4.58
C PHE A 95 -11.20 -8.46 5.40
N LEU A 96 -10.05 -9.17 5.36
CA LEU A 96 -9.91 -10.48 6.00
C LEU A 96 -10.07 -10.44 7.51
N ILE A 97 -9.40 -9.52 8.21
CA ILE A 97 -9.42 -9.49 9.68
C ILE A 97 -10.84 -9.22 10.18
N PRO A 98 -11.55 -8.17 9.71
CA PRO A 98 -12.95 -7.95 10.06
C PRO A 98 -13.89 -9.10 9.76
N THR A 99 -13.79 -9.66 8.56
CA THR A 99 -14.72 -10.69 8.11
C THR A 99 -14.50 -12.03 8.81
N SER A 100 -13.33 -12.25 9.44
CA SER A 100 -13.06 -13.44 10.28
C SER A 100 -13.96 -13.57 11.51
N TYR A 101 -14.57 -12.48 11.96
CA TYR A 101 -15.49 -12.51 13.10
C TYR A 101 -16.94 -12.80 12.71
N ILE A 102 -17.24 -12.85 11.41
CA ILE A 102 -18.58 -13.17 10.89
C ILE A 102 -18.71 -14.69 10.80
N GLU A 103 -19.42 -15.28 11.76
CA GLU A 103 -19.49 -16.75 11.92
C GLU A 103 -20.11 -17.46 10.71
N SER A 104 -21.08 -16.81 10.05
CA SER A 104 -21.75 -17.36 8.86
C SER A 104 -20.94 -17.22 7.56
N TYR A 105 -19.75 -16.60 7.60
CA TYR A 105 -18.97 -16.32 6.40
C TYR A 105 -17.72 -17.22 6.33
N PRO A 106 -17.74 -18.29 5.51
CA PRO A 106 -16.69 -19.28 5.51
C PRO A 106 -15.40 -18.73 4.89
N LEU A 107 -14.26 -19.28 5.31
CA LEU A 107 -12.92 -18.84 4.91
C LEU A 107 -12.73 -18.82 3.38
N TYR A 108 -13.21 -19.85 2.67
CA TYR A 108 -13.08 -19.92 1.21
C TYR A 108 -13.83 -18.77 0.50
N ALA A 109 -15.03 -18.41 0.98
CA ALA A 109 -15.81 -17.32 0.41
C ALA A 109 -15.14 -15.96 0.67
N ARG A 110 -14.51 -15.81 1.84
CA ARG A 110 -13.67 -14.65 2.19
C ARG A 110 -12.48 -14.51 1.26
N LEU A 111 -11.77 -15.60 0.97
CA LEU A 111 -10.63 -15.59 0.06
C LEU A 111 -11.03 -15.22 -1.38
N ILE A 112 -12.14 -15.73 -1.89
CA ILE A 112 -12.64 -15.36 -3.23
C ILE A 112 -13.00 -13.87 -3.27
N THR A 113 -13.70 -13.39 -2.24
CA THR A 113 -14.17 -12.00 -2.18
C THR A 113 -13.01 -11.03 -2.00
N VAL A 114 -12.00 -11.40 -1.20
CA VAL A 114 -10.81 -10.55 -1.03
C VAL A 114 -10.02 -10.44 -2.32
N ILE A 115 -9.91 -11.49 -3.13
CA ILE A 115 -9.27 -11.41 -4.44
C ILE A 115 -9.99 -10.39 -5.32
N PHE A 116 -11.33 -10.44 -5.37
CA PHE A 116 -12.12 -9.50 -6.17
C PHE A 116 -11.96 -8.05 -5.69
N ILE A 117 -12.05 -7.81 -4.38
CA ILE A 117 -11.84 -6.49 -3.77
C ILE A 117 -10.43 -5.98 -4.06
N THR A 118 -9.42 -6.85 -3.96
CA THR A 118 -8.02 -6.49 -4.19
C THR A 118 -7.80 -6.07 -5.65
N LEU A 119 -8.36 -6.80 -6.61
CA LEU A 119 -8.29 -6.45 -8.03
C LEU A 119 -8.96 -5.10 -8.32
N LEU A 120 -10.16 -4.87 -7.79
CA LEU A 120 -10.86 -3.60 -7.94
C LEU A 120 -10.06 -2.44 -7.32
N SER A 121 -9.52 -2.63 -6.11
CA SER A 121 -8.71 -1.62 -5.44
C SER A 121 -7.44 -1.30 -6.23
N ALA A 122 -6.76 -2.32 -6.79
CA ALA A 122 -5.56 -2.13 -7.58
C ALA A 122 -5.85 -1.34 -8.86
N LEU A 123 -6.96 -1.62 -9.54
CA LEU A 123 -7.39 -0.86 -10.72
C LEU A 123 -7.65 0.60 -10.39
N ILE A 124 -8.43 0.87 -9.34
CA ILE A 124 -8.76 2.24 -8.91
C ILE A 124 -7.49 3.02 -8.56
N VAL A 125 -6.61 2.43 -7.76
CA VAL A 125 -5.38 3.08 -7.31
C VAL A 125 -4.44 3.34 -8.49
N ASN A 126 -4.33 2.38 -9.42
CA ASN A 126 -3.50 2.55 -10.61
C ASN A 126 -3.98 3.72 -11.49
N ILE A 127 -5.30 3.89 -11.65
CA ILE A 127 -5.88 5.04 -12.38
C ILE A 127 -5.54 6.35 -11.66
N ILE A 128 -5.70 6.41 -10.34
CA ILE A 128 -5.42 7.61 -9.54
C ILE A 128 -3.93 7.98 -9.62
N VAL A 129 -3.04 7.00 -9.38
CA VAL A 129 -1.59 7.22 -9.44
C VAL A 129 -1.15 7.62 -10.84
N GLY A 130 -1.70 7.00 -11.89
CA GLY A 130 -1.47 7.40 -13.28
C GLY A 130 -1.78 8.87 -13.52
N LYS A 131 -2.99 9.32 -13.14
CA LYS A 131 -3.38 10.73 -13.25
C LYS A 131 -2.45 11.68 -12.47
N ILE A 132 -1.99 11.29 -11.28
CA ILE A 132 -1.07 12.12 -10.48
C ILE A 132 0.30 12.25 -11.15
N ILE A 133 0.81 11.16 -11.74
CA ILE A 133 2.09 11.17 -12.47
C ILE A 133 1.97 12.08 -13.69
N ASP A 134 0.94 11.90 -14.51
CA ASP A 134 0.72 12.70 -15.72
C ASP A 134 0.61 14.19 -15.40
N TYR A 135 -0.13 14.53 -14.34
CA TYR A 135 -0.25 15.91 -13.88
C TYR A 135 1.10 16.52 -13.46
N ARG A 136 1.95 15.76 -12.76
CA ARG A 136 3.29 16.22 -12.38
C ARG A 136 4.18 16.43 -13.60
N GLU A 137 4.09 15.56 -14.61
CA GLU A 137 4.87 15.72 -15.85
C GLU A 137 4.45 16.97 -16.61
N ILE A 138 3.15 17.20 -16.81
CA ILE A 138 2.63 18.38 -17.50
C ILE A 138 3.07 19.67 -16.79
N LYS A 139 2.98 19.71 -15.45
CA LYS A 139 3.42 20.87 -14.65
C LYS A 139 4.93 21.12 -14.80
N SER A 140 5.73 20.06 -14.80
CA SER A 140 7.20 20.19 -14.98
C SER A 140 7.59 20.74 -16.35
N ARG A 141 6.85 20.38 -17.41
CA ARG A 141 7.08 20.89 -18.78
C ARG A 141 6.71 22.36 -18.91
N LYS A 142 5.61 22.81 -18.27
CA LYS A 142 5.22 24.23 -18.29
C LYS A 142 6.27 25.13 -17.64
N ASN A 143 6.82 24.72 -16.49
CA ASN A 143 7.84 25.51 -15.80
C ASN A 143 9.13 25.65 -16.61
N LYS A 144 9.54 24.60 -17.34
CA LYS A 144 10.75 24.64 -18.20
C LYS A 144 10.62 25.53 -19.44
N ASN A 145 9.41 25.83 -19.88
CA ASN A 145 9.18 26.70 -21.04
C ASN A 145 9.06 28.20 -20.65
N GLN A 146 9.12 28.51 -19.35
CA GLN A 146 9.05 29.87 -18.81
C GLN A 146 10.41 30.39 -18.32
N GLU A 147 11.43 29.52 -18.25
CA GLU A 147 12.84 29.85 -18.01
C GLU A 147 13.59 29.93 -19.35
#